data_AF-A0A7S3NDA7-F1
#
_entry.id   AF-A0A7S3NDA7-F1
#
_cell.length_a   1.000
_cell.length_b   1.000
_cell.length_c   1.000
_cell.angle_alpha   90.00
_cell.angle_beta   90.00
_cell.angle_gamma   90.00
#
_symmetry.space_group_name_H-M   'P 1'
#
loop_
_entity.id
_entity.type
_entity.pdbx_description
1 polymer ?
#
loop_
_entity_poly.entity_id
_entity_poly.type
_entity_poly.pdbx_seq_one_letter_code
_entity_poly.pdbx_strand_id
1 'polypeptide(L)'
;MYSASIFTKIDYLHMKNNLFEGYFWSRWNHKKIQELLQTEQEQVGELRDISHEDIMSNSRKSAIEESNIDYAHIGEIPPPSYFKLNEFTAPFQEIISTYGVPKYKEVNPAYFSIITFPFLFGIMFGDVGHGGFLLFVGVFLCTNKRLLEKYNILQSMYPIRYMLLLMGFFSLFSGLLYNDFLSIPLELTLSCYQTSTKHKVSLRPDCVYPFGIDDGWYEV
;
A
#
# COMPACT_ATOMS: atom_id res chain seq x y z
N MET A 1 3.33 -9.09 -27.20
CA MET A 1 3.49 -7.85 -26.41
C MET A 1 4.95 -7.59 -26.00
N TYR A 2 5.72 -8.63 -25.65
CA TYR A 2 7.14 -8.49 -25.23
C TYR A 2 8.08 -7.91 -26.30
N SER A 3 7.91 -8.29 -27.57
CA SER A 3 8.79 -7.86 -28.66
C SER A 3 8.86 -6.33 -28.82
N ALA A 4 7.71 -5.65 -28.83
CA ALA A 4 7.67 -4.18 -28.92
C ALA A 4 8.35 -3.48 -27.73
N SER A 5 8.18 -4.01 -26.51
CA SER A 5 8.80 -3.44 -25.30
C SER A 5 10.33 -3.55 -25.32
N ILE A 6 10.88 -4.60 -25.94
CA ILE A 6 12.32 -4.79 -26.07
C ILE A 6 12.91 -3.74 -27.01
N PHE A 7 12.30 -3.53 -28.19
CA PHE A 7 12.78 -2.53 -29.14
C PHE A 7 12.76 -1.12 -28.55
N THR A 8 11.69 -0.74 -27.85
CA THR A 8 11.64 0.56 -27.15
C THR A 8 12.74 0.71 -26.11
N LYS A 9 13.14 -0.38 -25.42
CA LYS A 9 14.25 -0.34 -24.46
C LYS A 9 15.61 -0.20 -25.15
N ILE A 10 15.80 -0.86 -26.29
CA ILE A 10 17.02 -0.77 -27.10
C ILE A 10 17.19 0.65 -27.64
N ASP A 11 16.10 1.36 -28.00
CA ASP A 11 16.15 2.74 -28.47
C ASP A 11 16.72 3.73 -27.44
N TYR A 12 16.68 3.41 -26.14
CA TYR A 12 17.32 4.22 -25.08
C TYR A 12 18.85 3.99 -24.98
N LEU A 13 19.40 2.99 -25.67
CA LEU A 13 20.83 2.67 -25.65
C LEU A 13 21.57 3.40 -26.76
N HIS A 14 22.80 3.82 -26.48
CA HIS A 14 23.69 4.42 -27.46
C HIS A 14 24.50 3.35 -28.17
N MET A 15 24.50 3.39 -29.51
CA MET A 15 25.36 2.55 -30.34
C MET A 15 26.73 3.19 -30.54
N LYS A 16 27.79 2.50 -30.12
CA LYS A 16 29.18 2.90 -30.33
C LYS A 16 29.99 1.70 -30.82
N ASN A 17 30.61 1.79 -31.99
CA ASN A 17 31.43 0.71 -32.56
C ASN A 17 30.75 -0.68 -32.59
N ASN A 18 29.45 -0.73 -32.93
CA ASN A 18 28.60 -1.92 -32.90
C ASN A 18 28.34 -2.52 -31.50
N LEU A 19 28.69 -1.80 -30.43
CA LEU A 19 28.35 -2.11 -29.04
C LEU A 19 27.20 -1.19 -28.59
N PHE A 20 26.21 -1.75 -27.89
CA PHE A 20 25.16 -0.99 -27.23
C PHE A 20 25.60 -0.64 -25.81
N GLU A 21 25.71 0.66 -25.53
CA GLU A 21 26.06 1.20 -24.22
C GLU A 21 24.83 1.91 -23.62
N GLY A 22 24.58 1.73 -22.33
CA GLY A 22 23.51 2.44 -21.65
C GLY A 22 23.61 2.34 -20.13
N TYR A 23 22.84 3.19 -19.47
CA TYR A 23 22.82 3.30 -18.02
C TYR A 23 21.47 2.86 -17.47
N PHE A 24 21.49 2.14 -16.36
CA PHE A 24 20.27 1.75 -15.66
C PHE A 24 20.45 1.84 -14.16
N TRP A 25 19.35 2.11 -13.46
CA TRP A 25 19.32 2.08 -12.02
C TRP A 25 19.12 0.65 -11.54
N SER A 26 20.01 0.19 -10.66
CA SER A 26 19.87 -1.12 -10.02
C SER A 26 19.88 -0.99 -8.51
N ARG A 27 19.02 -1.77 -7.87
CA ARG A 27 19.08 -2.01 -6.43
C ARG A 27 20.22 -2.98 -6.07
N TRP A 28 20.56 -3.86 -6.99
CA TRP A 28 21.44 -5.00 -6.73
C TRP A 28 22.91 -4.63 -6.92
N ASN A 29 23.78 -5.25 -6.11
CA ASN A 29 25.23 -5.13 -6.30
C ASN A 29 25.66 -5.80 -7.61
N HIS A 30 26.76 -5.30 -8.20
CA HIS A 30 27.35 -5.81 -9.44
C HIS A 30 27.43 -7.34 -9.52
N LYS A 31 27.94 -8.01 -8.47
CA LYS A 31 28.07 -9.48 -8.43
C LYS A 31 26.75 -10.22 -8.67
N LYS A 32 25.66 -9.73 -8.06
CA LYS A 32 24.34 -10.36 -8.21
C LYS A 32 23.78 -10.13 -9.62
N ILE A 33 24.09 -8.99 -10.24
CA ILE A 33 23.69 -8.72 -11.62
C ILE A 33 24.44 -9.67 -12.57
N GLN A 34 25.74 -9.84 -12.39
CA GLN A 34 26.53 -10.78 -13.19
C GLN A 34 26.02 -12.22 -13.08
N GLU A 35 25.70 -12.67 -11.86
CA GLU A 35 25.11 -13.99 -11.63
C GLU A 35 23.78 -14.16 -12.39
N LEU A 36 22.89 -13.18 -12.31
CA LEU A 36 21.60 -13.20 -13.02
C LEU A 36 21.79 -13.21 -14.55
N LEU A 37 22.76 -12.45 -15.07
CA LEU A 37 23.07 -12.42 -16.50
C LEU A 37 23.63 -13.76 -16.99
N GLN A 38 24.48 -14.40 -16.19
CA GLN A 38 25.00 -15.74 -16.50
C GLN A 38 23.86 -16.76 -16.57
N THR A 39 22.95 -16.75 -15.58
CA THR A 39 21.78 -17.64 -15.57
C THR A 39 20.87 -17.42 -16.78
N GLU A 40 20.59 -16.16 -17.16
CA GLU A 40 19.76 -15.87 -18.34
C GLU A 40 20.45 -16.26 -19.66
N GLN A 41 21.78 -16.10 -19.77
CA GLN A 41 22.54 -16.52 -20.95
C GLN A 41 22.50 -18.05 -21.14
N GLU A 42 22.60 -18.82 -20.06
CA GLU A 42 22.48 -20.28 -20.09
C GLU A 42 21.09 -20.71 -20.57
N GLN A 43 20.02 -20.10 -20.04
CA GLN A 43 18.64 -20.42 -20.45
C GLN A 43 18.35 -20.06 -21.92
N VAL A 44 18.87 -18.93 -22.41
CA VAL A 44 18.72 -18.53 -23.82
C VAL A 44 19.56 -19.44 -24.75
N GLY A 45 20.69 -19.95 -24.27
CA GLY A 45 21.49 -20.96 -24.97
C GLY A 45 20.70 -22.24 -25.20
N GLU A 46 20.10 -22.80 -24.15
CA GLU A 46 19.28 -24.03 -24.24
C GLU A 46 18.07 -23.85 -25.16
N LEU A 47 17.38 -22.71 -25.10
CA LEU A 47 16.26 -22.40 -25.99
C LEU A 47 16.69 -22.25 -27.46
N ARG A 48 17.92 -21.78 -27.73
CA ARG A 48 18.46 -21.66 -29.08
C ARG A 48 18.80 -23.01 -29.68
N ASP A 49 19.36 -23.92 -28.88
CA ASP A 49 19.70 -25.28 -29.29
C ASP A 49 18.45 -26.12 -29.64
N ILE A 50 17.29 -25.79 -29.07
CA ILE A 50 16.00 -26.39 -29.44
C ILE A 50 15.44 -25.78 -30.74
N SER A 51 15.84 -24.55 -31.10
CA SER A 51 15.26 -23.78 -32.22
C SER A 51 16.04 -23.85 -33.55
N HIS A 52 17.29 -24.32 -33.56
CA HIS A 52 18.12 -24.33 -34.76
C HIS A 52 18.90 -25.64 -34.96
N GLU A 53 18.23 -26.61 -35.60
CA GLU A 53 18.88 -27.52 -36.56
C GLU A 53 19.08 -26.82 -37.93
N ASP A 54 18.43 -25.67 -38.17
CA ASP A 54 18.49 -24.90 -39.42
C ASP A 54 19.15 -23.52 -39.23
N ILE A 55 20.47 -23.44 -39.01
CA ILE A 55 21.42 -22.40 -39.48
C ILE A 55 22.74 -22.71 -38.79
N MET A 56 23.41 -23.74 -39.31
CA MET A 56 24.83 -23.92 -39.04
C MET A 56 25.65 -23.04 -39.99
N SER A 57 26.74 -22.53 -39.41
CA SER A 57 27.98 -22.11 -40.05
C SER A 57 28.07 -20.67 -40.60
N ASN A 58 29.15 -20.01 -40.14
CA ASN A 58 29.78 -18.83 -40.73
C ASN A 58 29.03 -17.49 -40.69
N SER A 59 29.04 -16.85 -39.52
CA SER A 59 29.51 -15.46 -39.30
C SER A 59 28.78 -14.78 -38.13
N ARG A 60 29.20 -15.10 -36.89
CA ARG A 60 29.15 -14.20 -35.69
C ARG A 60 29.51 -14.95 -34.39
N LYS A 61 30.55 -15.80 -34.43
CA LYS A 61 31.30 -16.15 -33.20
C LYS A 61 32.33 -15.07 -32.81
N SER A 62 32.47 -14.02 -33.61
CA SER A 62 33.31 -12.86 -33.32
C SER A 62 32.52 -11.78 -32.58
N ALA A 63 32.94 -11.52 -31.34
CA ALA A 63 32.50 -10.46 -30.43
C ALA A 63 31.14 -10.65 -29.73
N ILE A 64 31.00 -11.72 -28.93
CA ILE A 64 30.34 -11.54 -27.63
C ILE A 64 31.45 -11.06 -26.70
N GLU A 65 31.71 -9.76 -26.72
CA GLU A 65 32.55 -9.12 -25.70
C GLU A 65 31.79 -9.25 -24.38
N GLU A 66 32.48 -9.69 -23.32
CA GLU A 66 31.87 -9.83 -21.99
C GLU A 66 31.15 -8.53 -21.63
N SER A 67 29.90 -8.63 -21.19
CA SER A 67 29.14 -7.47 -20.73
C SER A 67 29.81 -6.90 -19.49
N ASN A 68 30.66 -5.89 -19.69
CA ASN A 68 31.32 -5.17 -18.61
C ASN A 68 30.31 -4.23 -17.95
N ILE A 69 29.95 -4.51 -16.70
CA ILE A 69 29.07 -3.65 -15.90
C ILE A 69 29.93 -2.87 -14.91
N ASP A 70 30.17 -1.60 -15.20
CA ASP A 70 30.90 -0.73 -14.27
C ASP A 70 29.96 0.21 -13.52
N TYR A 71 30.37 0.60 -12.31
CA TYR A 71 29.68 1.66 -11.57
C TYR A 71 29.99 3.00 -12.23
N ALA A 72 29.00 3.55 -12.94
CA ALA A 72 29.10 4.92 -13.43
C ALA A 72 28.73 5.89 -12.29
N HIS A 73 29.72 6.65 -11.81
CA HIS A 73 29.46 7.84 -10.99
C HIS A 73 29.05 9.00 -11.91
N ILE A 74 27.81 8.94 -12.41
CA ILE A 74 27.22 10.05 -13.15
C ILE A 74 26.92 11.13 -12.10
N GLY A 75 27.55 12.32 -12.23
CA GLY A 75 27.40 13.42 -11.26
C GLY A 75 25.93 13.82 -11.03
N GLU A 76 25.66 14.52 -9.92
CA GLU A 76 24.42 15.20 -9.45
C GLU A 76 23.02 14.61 -9.75
N ILE A 77 22.84 13.48 -10.42
CA ILE A 77 21.52 12.90 -10.68
C ILE A 77 21.09 12.12 -9.44
N PRO A 78 20.01 12.55 -8.74
CA PRO A 78 19.54 11.83 -7.58
C PRO A 78 18.99 10.45 -8.01
N PRO A 79 19.41 9.36 -7.35
CA PRO A 79 18.88 8.03 -7.64
C PRO A 79 17.37 7.94 -7.32
N PRO A 80 16.62 7.07 -8.00
CA PRO A 80 15.19 6.89 -7.75
C PRO A 80 14.92 6.28 -6.36
N SER A 81 13.80 6.68 -5.76
CA SER A 81 13.31 6.11 -4.50
C SER A 81 12.54 4.81 -4.76
N TYR A 82 12.84 3.76 -3.98
CA TYR A 82 12.16 2.47 -4.06
C TYR A 82 11.72 2.02 -2.67
N PHE A 83 10.43 1.71 -2.52
CA PHE A 83 9.84 1.21 -1.28
C PHE A 83 9.50 -0.27 -1.42
N LYS A 84 9.94 -1.10 -0.46
CA LYS A 84 9.44 -2.48 -0.33
C LYS A 84 8.08 -2.43 0.33
N LEU A 85 7.04 -2.81 -0.40
CA LEU A 85 5.66 -2.79 0.08
C LEU A 85 5.18 -4.20 0.38
N ASN A 86 4.42 -4.33 1.47
CA ASN A 86 3.64 -5.51 1.78
C ASN A 86 2.17 -5.24 1.43
N GLU A 87 1.34 -6.27 1.39
CA GLU A 87 -0.11 -6.12 1.12
C GLU A 87 -0.81 -5.14 2.09
N PHE A 88 -0.28 -5.01 3.30
CA PHE A 88 -0.78 -4.09 4.33
C PHE A 88 -0.37 -2.64 4.08
N THR A 89 0.88 -2.39 3.69
CA THR A 89 1.44 -1.02 3.55
C THR A 89 1.23 -0.43 2.17
N ALA A 90 0.92 -1.26 1.17
CA ALA A 90 0.68 -0.84 -0.21
C ALA A 90 -0.37 0.28 -0.35
N PRO A 91 -1.59 0.17 0.20
CA PRO A 91 -2.60 1.22 0.03
C PRO A 91 -2.18 2.55 0.67
N PHE A 92 -1.53 2.52 1.84
CA PHE A 92 -1.04 3.74 2.50
C PHE A 92 0.07 4.43 1.69
N GLN A 93 0.98 3.64 1.10
CA GLN A 93 2.02 4.19 0.24
C GLN A 93 1.43 4.82 -1.02
N GLU A 94 0.41 4.21 -1.63
CA GLU A 94 -0.23 4.71 -2.84
C GLU A 94 -0.88 6.08 -2.61
N ILE A 95 -1.60 6.24 -1.49
CA ILE A 95 -2.21 7.53 -1.09
C ILE A 95 -1.14 8.62 -0.98
N ILE A 96 -0.01 8.31 -0.35
CA ILE A 96 1.08 9.28 -0.15
C ILE A 96 1.82 9.58 -1.44
N SER A 97 2.01 8.57 -2.27
CA SER A 97 2.71 8.73 -3.56
C SER A 97 1.88 9.58 -4.52
N THR A 98 0.56 9.63 -4.35
CA THR A 98 -0.33 10.58 -5.05
C THR A 98 -0.03 12.04 -4.68
N TYR A 99 0.36 12.31 -3.43
CA TYR A 99 0.79 13.66 -3.02
C TYR A 99 2.20 13.99 -3.51
N GLY A 100 3.11 13.04 -3.42
CA GLY A 100 4.46 13.16 -3.95
C GLY A 100 5.36 12.00 -3.53
N VAL A 101 6.33 11.67 -4.37
CA VAL A 101 7.35 10.67 -4.05
C VAL A 101 8.46 11.33 -3.24
N PRO A 102 8.80 10.82 -2.04
CA PRO A 102 9.84 11.44 -1.22
C PRO A 102 11.23 11.23 -1.83
N LYS A 103 12.15 12.13 -1.50
CA LYS A 103 13.51 12.14 -2.06
C LYS A 103 14.28 10.89 -1.63
N TYR A 104 15.36 10.61 -2.36
CA TYR A 104 16.22 9.49 -2.03
C TYR A 104 16.78 9.62 -0.61
N LYS A 105 16.65 8.54 0.17
CA LYS A 105 17.03 8.47 1.60
C LYS A 105 16.29 9.45 2.52
N GLU A 106 15.16 9.99 2.09
CA GLU A 106 14.24 10.72 2.97
C GLU A 106 13.40 9.77 3.83
N VAL A 107 12.91 10.25 4.97
CA VAL A 107 11.99 9.49 5.83
C VAL A 107 10.66 9.30 5.10
N ASN A 108 10.19 8.05 5.02
CA ASN A 108 8.92 7.75 4.37
C ASN A 108 7.73 8.10 5.32
N PRO A 109 6.88 9.08 4.98
CA PRO A 109 5.73 9.43 5.82
C PRO A 109 4.66 8.33 5.87
N ALA A 110 4.70 7.34 4.98
CA ALA A 110 3.71 6.25 4.94
C ALA A 110 3.63 5.45 6.21
N TYR A 111 4.74 5.26 6.92
CA TYR A 111 4.73 4.53 8.17
C TYR A 111 3.94 5.24 9.27
N PHE A 112 3.97 6.57 9.29
CA PHE A 112 3.19 7.35 10.25
C PHE A 112 1.70 7.32 9.90
N SER A 113 1.38 7.47 8.61
CA SER A 113 0.00 7.50 8.13
C SER A 113 -0.75 6.18 8.31
N ILE A 114 -0.08 5.03 8.47
CA ILE A 114 -0.73 3.74 8.72
C ILE A 114 -1.69 3.82 9.92
N ILE A 115 -1.32 4.54 10.99
CA ILE A 115 -2.11 4.63 12.22
C ILE A 115 -2.89 5.95 12.25
N THR A 116 -2.21 7.07 11.94
CA THR A 116 -2.82 8.38 12.12
C THR A 116 -3.95 8.65 11.15
N PHE A 117 -3.87 8.16 9.91
CA PHE A 117 -4.92 8.37 8.94
C PHE A 117 -6.23 7.65 9.33
N PRO A 118 -6.24 6.33 9.64
CA PRO A 118 -7.44 5.67 10.12
C PRO A 118 -7.95 6.17 11.47
N PHE A 119 -7.05 6.61 12.36
CA PHE A 119 -7.43 7.21 13.64
C PHE A 119 -8.18 8.53 13.46
N LEU A 120 -7.63 9.44 12.64
CA LEU A 120 -8.30 10.72 12.34
C LEU A 120 -9.62 10.50 11.61
N PHE A 121 -9.67 9.52 10.69
CA PHE A 121 -10.93 9.10 10.07
C PHE A 121 -11.94 8.62 11.14
N GLY A 122 -11.50 7.81 12.10
CA GLY A 122 -12.34 7.31 13.18
C GLY A 122 -12.95 8.42 14.05
N ILE A 123 -12.18 9.44 14.38
CA ILE A 123 -12.68 10.61 15.13
C ILE A 123 -13.75 11.37 14.34
N MET A 124 -13.55 11.54 13.02
CA MET A 124 -14.47 12.28 12.14
C MET A 124 -15.75 11.50 11.83
N PHE A 125 -15.66 10.17 11.71
CA PHE A 125 -16.78 9.30 11.36
C PHE A 125 -17.50 8.69 12.58
N GLY A 126 -16.96 8.90 13.79
CA GLY A 126 -17.24 8.15 15.03
C GLY A 126 -18.70 7.87 15.32
N ASP A 127 -19.16 6.70 14.86
CA ASP A 127 -20.49 6.13 15.09
C ASP A 127 -20.31 4.63 15.23
N VAL A 128 -20.90 4.05 16.27
CA VAL A 128 -20.80 2.61 16.56
C VAL A 128 -21.43 1.76 15.45
N GLY A 129 -22.58 2.19 14.92
CA GLY A 129 -23.32 1.47 13.88
C GLY A 129 -22.59 1.52 12.54
N HIS A 130 -22.31 2.73 12.04
CA HIS A 130 -21.62 2.89 10.76
C HIS A 130 -20.17 2.39 10.81
N GLY A 131 -19.44 2.66 11.89
CA GLY A 131 -18.10 2.13 12.12
C GLY A 131 -18.08 0.61 12.22
N GLY A 132 -19.05 0.02 12.91
CA GLY A 132 -19.26 -1.42 12.97
C GLY A 132 -19.56 -2.05 11.60
N PHE A 133 -20.38 -1.39 10.77
CA PHE A 133 -20.64 -1.83 9.40
C PHE A 133 -19.37 -1.80 8.54
N LEU A 134 -18.58 -0.72 8.60
CA LEU A 134 -17.29 -0.64 7.92
C LEU A 134 -16.31 -1.73 8.38
N LEU A 135 -16.25 -1.99 9.68
CA LEU A 135 -15.45 -3.07 10.25
C LEU A 135 -15.89 -4.43 9.71
N PHE A 136 -17.19 -4.70 9.67
CA PHE A 136 -17.76 -5.92 9.12
C PHE A 136 -17.39 -6.10 7.64
N VAL A 137 -17.53 -5.06 6.83
CA VAL A 137 -17.10 -5.07 5.42
C VAL A 137 -15.60 -5.35 5.30
N GLY A 138 -14.76 -4.69 6.11
CA GLY A 138 -13.31 -4.93 6.13
C GLY A 138 -12.95 -6.38 6.47
N VAL A 139 -13.59 -6.96 7.48
CA VAL A 139 -13.40 -8.38 7.86
C VAL A 139 -13.89 -9.32 6.76
N PHE A 140 -15.04 -9.01 6.14
CA PHE A 140 -15.59 -9.79 5.03
C PHE A 140 -14.63 -9.82 3.83
N LEU A 141 -14.03 -8.68 3.46
CA LEU A 141 -13.03 -8.59 2.38
C LEU A 141 -11.75 -9.37 2.72
N CYS A 142 -11.31 -9.36 3.98
CA CYS A 142 -10.12 -10.10 4.42
C CYS A 142 -10.32 -11.62 4.36
N THR A 143 -11.54 -12.10 4.61
CA THR A 143 -11.85 -13.53 4.71
C THR A 143 -12.14 -14.17 3.34
N ASN A 144 -12.82 -13.46 2.45
CA ASN A 144 -13.42 -14.04 1.24
C ASN A 144 -12.62 -13.86 -0.05
N LYS A 145 -11.31 -14.15 -0.05
CA LYS A 145 -10.42 -13.91 -1.21
C LYS A 145 -10.94 -14.49 -2.55
N ARG A 146 -11.49 -15.70 -2.52
CA ARG A 146 -12.03 -16.39 -3.71
C ARG A 146 -13.25 -15.71 -4.34
N LEU A 147 -14.07 -15.03 -3.54
CA LEU A 147 -15.23 -14.30 -4.04
C LEU A 147 -14.82 -12.97 -4.70
N LEU A 148 -13.71 -12.37 -4.26
CA LEU A 148 -13.21 -11.12 -4.82
C LEU A 148 -12.66 -11.31 -6.24
N GLU A 149 -12.07 -12.48 -6.55
CA GLU A 149 -11.60 -12.81 -7.91
C GLU A 149 -12.74 -12.97 -8.93
N LYS A 150 -13.97 -13.22 -8.46
CA LYS A 150 -15.14 -13.46 -9.32
C LYS A 150 -15.80 -12.16 -9.80
N TYR A 151 -15.65 -11.06 -9.07
CA TYR A 151 -16.34 -9.80 -9.35
C TYR A 151 -15.35 -8.65 -9.53
N ASN A 152 -15.34 -8.05 -10.72
CA ASN A 152 -14.41 -6.97 -11.10
C ASN A 152 -14.40 -5.78 -10.11
N ILE A 153 -15.56 -5.42 -9.55
CA ILE A 153 -15.67 -4.29 -8.61
C ILE A 153 -15.00 -4.63 -7.27
N LEU A 154 -15.21 -5.85 -6.77
CA LEU A 154 -14.65 -6.29 -5.50
C LEU A 154 -13.13 -6.55 -5.60
N GLN A 155 -12.65 -6.95 -6.77
CA GLN A 155 -11.22 -7.09 -7.04
C GLN A 155 -10.46 -5.76 -6.84
N SER A 156 -11.02 -4.65 -7.32
CA SER A 156 -10.43 -3.30 -7.11
C SER A 156 -10.38 -2.89 -5.64
N MET A 157 -11.26 -3.43 -4.80
CA MET A 157 -11.28 -3.15 -3.36
C MET A 157 -10.41 -4.11 -2.53
N TYR A 158 -9.86 -5.17 -3.13
CA TYR A 158 -8.95 -6.08 -2.45
C TYR A 158 -7.71 -5.38 -1.84
N PRO A 159 -6.96 -4.51 -2.53
CA PRO A 159 -5.75 -3.90 -1.97
C PRO A 159 -6.03 -2.99 -0.75
N ILE A 160 -7.22 -2.41 -0.64
CA ILE A 160 -7.60 -1.48 0.43
C ILE A 160 -8.21 -2.16 1.67
N ARG A 161 -8.37 -3.49 1.67
CA ARG A 161 -9.07 -4.25 2.74
C ARG A 161 -8.57 -3.95 4.16
N TYR A 162 -7.26 -3.86 4.36
CA TYR A 162 -6.67 -3.61 5.67
C TYR A 162 -6.88 -2.18 6.13
N MET A 163 -6.91 -1.25 5.18
CA MET A 163 -7.18 0.15 5.44
C MET A 163 -8.63 0.34 5.92
N LEU A 164 -9.60 -0.29 5.23
CA LEU A 164 -11.02 -0.26 5.62
C LEU A 164 -11.26 -0.93 6.99
N LEU A 165 -10.59 -2.05 7.26
CA LEU A 165 -10.67 -2.73 8.56
C LEU A 165 -10.21 -1.81 9.70
N LEU A 166 -9.06 -1.15 9.51
CA LEU A 166 -8.49 -0.27 10.53
C LEU A 166 -9.33 1.00 10.73
N MET A 167 -9.88 1.56 9.65
CA MET A 167 -10.84 2.68 9.71
C MET A 167 -12.12 2.31 10.47
N GLY A 168 -12.70 1.14 10.18
CA GLY A 168 -13.87 0.63 10.89
C GLY A 168 -13.60 0.42 12.37
N PHE A 169 -12.43 -0.12 12.72
CA PHE A 169 -12.02 -0.33 14.11
C PHE A 169 -11.89 0.99 14.89
N PHE A 170 -11.19 1.99 14.35
CA PHE A 170 -11.06 3.29 15.01
C PHE A 170 -12.36 4.08 15.05
N SER A 171 -13.21 3.95 14.02
CA SER A 171 -14.55 4.56 14.05
C SER A 171 -15.43 3.92 15.13
N LEU A 172 -15.45 2.59 15.24
CA LEU A 172 -16.17 1.89 16.30
C LEU A 172 -15.67 2.31 17.68
N PHE A 173 -14.35 2.40 17.87
CA PHE A 173 -13.75 2.88 19.13
C PHE A 173 -14.17 4.31 19.47
N SER A 174 -14.15 5.22 18.49
CA SER A 174 -14.51 6.63 18.70
C SER A 174 -16.02 6.80 18.90
N GLY A 175 -16.84 6.04 18.18
CA GLY A 175 -18.30 6.01 18.37
C GLY A 175 -18.70 5.50 19.75
N LEU A 176 -17.99 4.49 20.28
CA LEU A 176 -18.18 4.02 21.65
C LEU A 176 -17.80 5.09 22.68
N LEU A 177 -16.77 5.90 22.40
CA LEU A 177 -16.38 7.04 23.24
C LEU A 177 -17.44 8.15 23.19
N TYR A 178 -18.04 8.40 22.03
CA TYR A 178 -19.12 9.39 21.87
C TYR A 178 -20.47 8.92 22.38
N ASN A 179 -20.62 7.62 22.62
CA ASN A 179 -21.85 6.98 23.06
C ASN A 179 -23.00 7.12 22.03
N ASP A 180 -22.67 7.08 20.74
CA ASP A 180 -23.62 7.27 19.63
C ASP A 180 -23.72 6.00 18.76
N PHE A 181 -24.92 5.41 18.73
CA PHE A 181 -25.29 4.31 17.85
C PHE A 181 -26.40 4.75 16.89
N LEU A 182 -26.04 5.08 15.64
CA LEU A 182 -27.00 5.52 14.62
C LEU A 182 -27.90 6.71 15.08
N SER A 183 -27.31 7.68 15.79
CA SER A 183 -28.04 8.82 16.40
C SER A 183 -29.01 8.40 17.50
N ILE A 184 -28.63 7.38 18.28
CA ILE A 184 -29.33 6.92 19.48
C ILE A 184 -28.27 6.73 20.58
N PRO A 185 -28.47 7.28 21.78
CA PRO A 185 -27.53 7.09 22.88
C PRO A 185 -27.52 5.63 23.36
N LEU A 186 -26.36 5.10 23.78
CA LEU A 186 -26.32 3.82 24.48
C LEU A 186 -26.38 4.06 26.00
N GLU A 187 -27.39 3.48 26.65
CA GLU A 187 -27.54 3.51 28.11
C GLU A 187 -26.58 2.48 28.75
N LEU A 188 -25.27 2.67 28.60
CA LEU A 188 -24.26 1.70 29.07
C LEU A 188 -24.18 1.63 30.60
N THR A 189 -24.28 2.79 31.26
CA THR A 189 -24.22 2.91 32.72
C THR A 189 -25.21 3.95 33.22
N LEU A 190 -25.39 4.07 34.54
CA LEU A 190 -26.30 5.09 35.08
C LEU A 190 -25.80 6.50 34.78
N SER A 191 -26.63 7.29 34.10
CA SER A 191 -26.40 8.72 33.89
C SER A 191 -26.20 9.46 35.21
N CYS A 192 -25.29 10.43 35.21
CA CYS A 192 -25.06 11.35 36.31
C CYS A 192 -26.06 12.51 36.34
N TYR A 193 -26.83 12.69 35.27
CA TYR A 193 -27.85 13.73 35.15
C TYR A 193 -29.23 13.17 35.46
N GLN A 194 -29.98 13.86 36.31
CA GLN A 194 -31.37 13.51 36.62
C GLN A 194 -32.29 14.65 36.22
N THR A 195 -33.23 14.36 35.32
CA THR A 195 -34.27 15.31 34.90
C THR A 195 -35.39 15.30 35.93
N SER A 196 -35.55 16.40 36.67
CA SER A 196 -36.71 16.60 37.55
C SER A 196 -37.91 17.07 36.73
N THR A 197 -39.14 16.76 37.18
CA THR A 197 -40.44 17.02 36.50
C THR A 197 -40.73 18.47 36.09
N LYS A 198 -39.82 19.41 36.35
CA LYS A 198 -39.91 20.84 36.00
C LYS A 198 -38.78 21.31 35.07
N HIS A 199 -38.31 20.46 34.15
CA HIS A 199 -37.20 20.77 33.22
C HIS A 199 -35.93 21.31 33.91
N LYS A 200 -35.73 20.96 35.18
CA LYS A 200 -34.49 21.26 35.90
C LYS A 200 -33.63 20.01 35.88
N VAL A 201 -32.50 20.11 35.20
CA VAL A 201 -31.45 19.10 35.18
C VAL A 201 -30.59 19.32 36.42
N SER A 202 -30.48 18.30 37.27
CA SER A 202 -29.60 18.31 38.44
C SER A 202 -28.51 17.26 38.29
N LEU A 203 -27.26 17.66 38.55
CA LEU A 203 -26.11 16.77 38.59
C LEU A 203 -26.07 16.02 39.94
N ARG A 204 -25.90 14.69 39.91
CA ARG A 204 -25.66 13.89 41.10
C ARG A 204 -24.29 14.27 41.69
N PRO A 205 -24.18 14.59 43.00
CA PRO A 205 -22.91 14.94 43.62
C PRO A 205 -21.91 13.77 43.49
N ASP A 206 -20.66 14.09 43.14
CA ASP A 206 -19.53 13.16 42.98
C ASP A 206 -19.73 12.03 41.94
N CYS A 207 -20.53 12.27 40.90
CA CYS A 207 -20.74 11.31 39.81
C CYS A 207 -19.87 11.63 38.58
N VAL A 208 -19.10 10.64 38.11
CA VAL A 208 -18.32 10.70 36.87
C VAL A 208 -18.70 9.51 36.01
N TYR A 209 -19.04 9.76 34.75
CA TYR A 209 -19.38 8.69 33.81
C TYR A 209 -18.14 7.82 33.55
N PRO A 210 -18.25 6.48 33.68
CA PRO A 210 -17.08 5.61 33.68
C PRO A 210 -16.42 5.45 32.31
N PHE A 211 -17.15 5.63 31.20
CA PHE A 211 -16.61 5.43 29.85
C PHE A 211 -17.38 6.22 28.80
N GLY A 212 -16.72 7.16 28.12
CA GLY A 212 -17.33 7.96 27.05
C GLY A 212 -18.13 9.16 27.56
N ILE A 213 -19.05 9.66 26.72
CA ILE A 213 -19.95 10.77 27.04
C ILE A 213 -21.23 10.23 27.68
N ASP A 214 -21.69 10.90 28.74
CA ASP A 214 -22.92 10.58 29.46
C ASP A 214 -24.14 10.68 28.53
N ASP A 215 -24.98 9.65 28.52
CA ASP A 215 -26.22 9.53 27.76
C ASP A 215 -27.25 10.61 28.12
N GLY A 216 -27.19 11.13 29.35
CA GLY A 216 -28.04 12.22 29.82
C GLY A 216 -27.91 13.51 29.00
N TRP A 217 -26.79 13.73 28.29
CA TRP A 217 -26.62 14.88 27.39
C TRP A 217 -27.50 14.83 26.14
N TYR A 218 -28.10 13.68 25.84
CA TYR A 218 -28.98 13.53 24.69
C TYR A 218 -30.37 14.14 24.92
N GLU A 219 -30.78 14.29 26.19
CA GLU A 219 -32.11 14.74 26.58
C GLU A 219 -32.18 16.21 27.04
N VAL A 220 -31.03 16.90 27.16
CA VAL A 220 -30.94 18.29 27.67
C VAL A 220 -31.31 19.34 26.63
#